data_AF-A0A5J6IK14-F1
#
_entry.id   AF-A0A5J6IK14-F1
#
_cell.length_a   1.000
_cell.length_b   1.000
_cell.length_c   1.000
_cell.angle_alpha   90.00
_cell.angle_beta   90.00
_cell.angle_gamma   90.00
#
_symmetry.space_group_name_H-M   'P 1'
#
loop_
_entity.id
_entity.type
_entity.pdbx_description
1 polymer ?
#
loop_
_entity_poly.entity_id
_entity_poly.type
_entity_poly.pdbx_seq_one_letter_code
_entity_poly.pdbx_strand_id
1 'polypeptide(L)'
;MTPLTSEKDPAPWPTDTTPDLLARISQARAKGVTWLRDRIADDGRPEGAETANSWWRAPWALCVGGAPEAAAAMMGWAEREALTDEGDLRPGPHDVPGGSSPVYHLSALAICAWLLARYDTATAIDTTLRRFQNPDTGGAYDLRDFAEDPLEDNLKTAQLGFSALVTGDRHTAGGVHRWLKRNLAEQPELPKRLFTGRRGHTLVTDFPPETAFQRVVDFQSPGRRTSTPASPPHSSPDTHSRTATRPRSNSAATTSPLGPAAPRSSTATRRRCRSASSAGAPPCSPPTRTVDISHGWRGWASGPYDGSVPTGHGRRPRS
;
A
#
# COMPACT_ATOMS: atom_id res chain seq x y z
N MET A 1 -0.53 -22.96 41.63
CA MET A 1 -0.03 -21.79 40.86
C MET A 1 1.38 -22.09 40.43
N THR A 2 1.59 -22.33 39.13
CA THR A 2 2.94 -22.54 38.57
C THR A 2 3.59 -21.16 38.39
N PRO A 3 4.80 -20.92 38.91
CA PRO A 3 5.47 -19.65 38.70
C PRO A 3 5.76 -19.47 37.21
N LEU A 4 5.39 -18.31 36.65
CA LEU A 4 5.86 -17.91 35.33
C LEU A 4 7.39 -17.87 35.39
N THR A 5 8.01 -18.75 34.62
CA THR A 5 9.47 -18.83 34.48
C THR A 5 10.00 -17.45 34.11
N SER A 6 11.01 -17.00 34.87
CA SER A 6 11.76 -15.76 34.65
C SER A 6 11.95 -15.51 33.16
N GLU A 7 11.43 -14.38 32.70
CA GLU A 7 11.52 -13.91 31.33
C GLU A 7 13.01 -13.86 30.97
N LYS A 8 13.43 -14.72 30.04
CA LYS A 8 14.82 -14.79 29.59
C LYS A 8 15.10 -13.48 28.88
N ASP A 9 16.08 -12.70 29.36
CA ASP A 9 16.50 -11.47 28.70
C ASP A 9 16.61 -11.74 27.19
N PRO A 10 15.94 -10.93 26.34
CA PRO A 10 15.99 -11.15 24.90
C PRO A 10 17.46 -11.14 24.50
N ALA A 11 17.89 -12.21 23.82
CA ALA A 11 19.25 -12.29 23.32
C ALA A 11 19.57 -10.99 22.57
N PRO A 12 20.73 -10.37 22.81
CA PRO A 12 21.08 -9.12 22.15
C PRO A 12 20.97 -9.32 20.63
N TRP A 13 20.46 -8.30 19.93
CA TRP A 13 20.42 -8.32 18.48
C TRP A 13 21.82 -8.65 17.96
N PRO A 14 21.97 -9.66 17.07
CA PRO A 14 23.29 -10.03 16.58
C PRO A 14 23.91 -8.82 15.87
N THR A 15 25.01 -8.31 16.42
CA THR A 15 25.74 -7.16 15.87
C THR A 15 26.77 -7.58 14.82
N ASP A 16 27.22 -8.85 14.89
CA ASP A 16 28.26 -9.36 14.01
C ASP A 16 27.67 -10.06 12.80
N THR A 17 28.09 -9.61 11.62
CA THR A 17 27.70 -10.23 10.36
C THR A 17 28.59 -11.44 10.09
N THR A 18 28.03 -12.65 10.16
CA THR A 18 28.75 -13.89 9.82
C THR A 18 28.43 -14.37 8.40
N PRO A 19 29.32 -15.14 7.75
CA PRO A 19 29.03 -15.76 6.45
C PRO A 19 27.75 -16.61 6.46
N ASP A 20 27.51 -17.36 7.53
CA ASP A 20 26.29 -18.17 7.69
C ASP A 20 25.03 -17.31 7.77
N LEU A 21 25.08 -16.17 8.48
CA LEU A 21 23.97 -15.22 8.54
C LEU A 21 23.68 -14.65 7.15
N LEU A 22 24.71 -14.24 6.40
CA LEU A 22 24.57 -13.73 5.04
C LEU A 22 24.00 -14.79 4.08
N ALA A 23 24.44 -16.04 4.19
CA ALA A 23 23.90 -17.15 3.39
C ALA A 23 22.42 -17.39 3.69
N ARG A 24 22.03 -17.39 4.97
CA ARG A 24 20.62 -17.53 5.40
C ARG A 24 19.75 -16.38 4.89
N ILE A 25 20.22 -15.13 5.00
CA ILE A 25 19.51 -13.96 4.47
C ILE A 25 19.34 -14.08 2.95
N SER A 26 20.38 -14.47 2.23
CA SER A 26 20.34 -14.65 0.78
C SER A 26 19.35 -15.74 0.37
N GLN A 27 19.33 -16.87 1.08
CA GLN A 27 18.36 -17.94 0.84
C GLN A 27 16.93 -17.50 1.14
N ALA A 28 16.71 -16.76 2.23
CA ALA A 28 15.39 -16.22 2.58
C ALA A 28 14.89 -15.23 1.51
N ARG A 29 15.77 -14.34 1.02
CA ARG A 29 15.48 -13.42 -0.08
C ARG A 29 15.09 -14.19 -1.35
N ALA A 30 15.86 -15.20 -1.74
CA ALA A 30 15.56 -16.01 -2.93
C ALA A 30 14.18 -16.68 -2.83
N LYS A 31 13.85 -17.28 -1.68
CA LYS A 31 12.54 -17.88 -1.44
C LYS A 31 11.40 -16.86 -1.55
N GLY A 32 11.57 -15.68 -0.95
CA GLY A 32 10.59 -14.60 -1.04
C GLY A 32 10.37 -14.11 -2.48
N VAL A 33 11.45 -13.94 -3.24
CA VAL A 33 11.39 -13.55 -4.66
C VAL A 33 10.68 -14.61 -5.50
N THR A 34 11.03 -15.90 -5.34
CA THR A 34 10.32 -16.99 -6.03
C THR A 34 8.83 -16.96 -5.70
N TRP A 35 8.47 -16.87 -4.42
CA TRP A 35 7.07 -16.83 -3.99
C TRP A 35 6.27 -15.66 -4.60
N LEU A 36 6.90 -14.48 -4.73
CA LEU A 36 6.29 -13.32 -5.38
C LEU A 36 6.13 -13.53 -6.88
N ARG A 37 7.14 -14.08 -7.56
CA ARG A 37 7.10 -14.36 -9.01
C ARG A 37 6.01 -15.35 -9.37
N ASP A 38 5.80 -16.37 -8.55
CA ASP A 38 4.75 -17.39 -8.76
C ASP A 38 3.33 -16.82 -8.65
N ARG A 39 3.18 -15.55 -8.25
CA ARG A 39 1.91 -14.83 -8.09
C ARG A 39 1.73 -13.68 -9.08
N ILE A 40 2.54 -13.67 -10.13
CA ILE A 40 2.48 -12.69 -11.19
C ILE A 40 2.21 -13.45 -12.49
N ALA A 41 1.12 -13.09 -13.15
CA ALA A 41 0.79 -13.64 -14.46
C ALA A 41 1.79 -13.16 -15.53
N ASP A 42 1.81 -13.82 -16.69
CA ASP A 42 2.74 -13.51 -17.78
C ASP A 42 2.67 -12.07 -18.28
N ASP A 43 1.52 -11.40 -18.14
CA ASP A 43 1.30 -10.00 -18.52
C ASP A 43 1.73 -8.98 -17.44
N GLY A 44 2.22 -9.46 -16.30
CA GLY A 44 2.61 -8.68 -15.13
C GLY A 44 1.51 -8.50 -14.09
N ARG A 45 0.29 -8.98 -14.31
CA ARG A 45 -0.80 -8.82 -13.35
C ARG A 45 -0.53 -9.61 -12.07
N PRO A 46 -0.58 -8.98 -10.88
CA PRO A 46 -0.46 -9.69 -9.62
C PRO A 46 -1.75 -10.43 -9.25
N GLU A 47 -1.62 -11.54 -8.54
CA GLU A 47 -2.73 -12.25 -7.90
C GLU A 47 -3.53 -11.31 -6.99
N GLY A 48 -4.86 -11.30 -7.10
CA GLY A 48 -5.75 -10.50 -6.25
C GLY A 48 -5.92 -9.03 -6.68
N ALA A 49 -5.30 -8.61 -7.79
CA ALA A 49 -5.36 -7.23 -8.29
C ALA A 49 -6.78 -6.68 -8.48
N GLU A 50 -7.72 -7.55 -8.84
CA GLU A 50 -9.13 -7.25 -9.06
C GLU A 50 -9.91 -6.98 -7.77
N THR A 51 -9.36 -7.37 -6.62
CA THR A 51 -10.05 -7.28 -5.33
C THR A 51 -9.53 -6.14 -4.48
N ALA A 52 -8.20 -5.96 -4.42
CA ALA A 52 -7.59 -4.96 -3.56
C ALA A 52 -6.19 -4.53 -4.03
N ASN A 53 -5.78 -3.34 -3.57
CA ASN A 53 -4.42 -2.85 -3.70
C ASN A 53 -3.50 -3.47 -2.64
N SER A 54 -3.34 -4.79 -2.68
CA SER A 54 -2.41 -5.53 -1.82
C SER A 54 -1.02 -5.70 -2.45
N TRP A 55 -0.87 -5.29 -3.70
CA TRP A 55 0.28 -5.61 -4.56
C TRP A 55 1.31 -4.49 -4.68
N TRP A 56 0.97 -3.24 -4.35
CA TRP A 56 1.79 -2.05 -4.60
C TRP A 56 3.25 -2.09 -4.13
N ARG A 57 3.58 -2.90 -3.11
CA ARG A 57 4.97 -3.10 -2.67
C ARG A 57 5.74 -4.15 -3.44
N ALA A 58 5.04 -5.12 -4.02
CA ALA A 58 5.67 -6.25 -4.69
C ALA A 58 6.65 -5.83 -5.80
N PRO A 59 6.39 -4.83 -6.67
CA PRO A 59 7.36 -4.48 -7.70
C PRO A 59 8.65 -3.92 -7.10
N TRP A 60 8.55 -3.09 -6.05
CA TRP A 60 9.73 -2.60 -5.34
C TRP A 60 10.50 -3.75 -4.67
N ALA A 61 9.80 -4.67 -3.99
CA ALA A 61 10.40 -5.83 -3.35
C ALA A 61 11.11 -6.77 -4.35
N LEU A 62 10.53 -6.99 -5.53
CA LEU A 62 11.14 -7.76 -6.62
C LEU A 62 12.39 -7.07 -7.15
N CYS A 63 12.33 -5.75 -7.37
CA CYS A 63 13.46 -4.98 -7.85
C CYS A 63 14.66 -5.07 -6.90
N VAL A 64 14.47 -4.81 -5.60
CA VAL A 64 15.56 -4.92 -4.60
C VAL A 64 15.93 -6.37 -4.27
N GLY A 65 15.02 -7.30 -4.53
CA GLY A 65 15.22 -8.73 -4.38
C GLY A 65 16.09 -9.37 -5.46
N GLY A 66 16.38 -8.65 -6.55
CA GLY A 66 17.16 -9.14 -7.69
C GLY A 66 16.32 -9.80 -8.79
N ALA A 67 15.06 -9.42 -8.93
CA ALA A 67 14.17 -9.83 -10.03
C ALA A 67 13.59 -8.61 -10.78
N PRO A 68 14.44 -7.75 -11.38
CA PRO A 68 14.00 -6.51 -12.02
C PRO A 68 13.08 -6.74 -13.23
N GLU A 69 13.18 -7.87 -13.92
CA GLU A 69 12.31 -8.20 -15.06
C GLU A 69 10.87 -8.45 -14.62
N ALA A 70 10.68 -9.18 -13.50
CA ALA A 70 9.36 -9.41 -12.91
C ALA A 70 8.78 -8.10 -12.35
N ALA A 71 9.63 -7.27 -11.72
CA ALA A 71 9.24 -5.93 -11.28
C ALA A 71 8.80 -5.05 -12.46
N ALA A 72 9.54 -5.08 -13.57
CA ALA A 72 9.23 -4.32 -14.78
C ALA A 72 7.94 -4.78 -15.45
N ALA A 73 7.70 -6.09 -15.53
CA ALA A 73 6.43 -6.63 -16.02
C ALA A 73 5.25 -6.12 -15.18
N MET A 74 5.38 -6.21 -13.86
CA MET A 74 4.36 -5.77 -12.91
C MET A 74 4.11 -4.26 -12.95
N MET A 75 5.17 -3.45 -13.05
CA MET A 75 5.04 -2.01 -13.28
C MET A 75 4.41 -1.71 -14.65
N GLY A 76 4.67 -2.54 -15.66
CA GLY A 76 4.03 -2.40 -16.98
C GLY A 76 2.53 -2.65 -16.91
N TRP A 77 2.09 -3.64 -16.13
CA TRP A 77 0.68 -3.83 -15.83
C TRP A 77 0.10 -2.65 -15.04
N ALA A 78 0.80 -2.17 -14.00
CA ALA A 78 0.33 -1.06 -13.18
C ALA A 78 0.07 0.21 -14.01
N GLU A 79 0.95 0.54 -14.95
CA GLU A 79 0.77 1.67 -15.86
C GLU A 79 -0.47 1.55 -16.76
N ARG A 80 -0.80 0.33 -17.22
CA ARG A 80 -1.97 0.10 -18.09
C ARG A 80 -3.27 0.11 -17.32
N GLU A 81 -3.29 -0.53 -16.15
CA GLU A 81 -4.54 -0.90 -15.47
C GLU A 81 -4.76 -0.15 -14.15
N ALA A 82 -3.70 0.19 -13.41
CA ALA A 82 -3.82 0.68 -12.04
C ALA A 82 -3.51 2.17 -11.86
N LEU A 83 -2.75 2.78 -12.78
CA LEU A 83 -2.36 4.18 -12.72
C LEU A 83 -3.07 5.02 -13.78
N THR A 84 -3.38 6.27 -13.44
CA THR A 84 -3.76 7.29 -14.43
C THR A 84 -2.52 7.78 -15.18
N ASP A 85 -2.72 8.51 -16.28
CA ASP A 85 -1.62 9.13 -17.04
C ASP A 85 -0.85 10.17 -16.20
N GLU A 86 -1.48 10.73 -15.17
CA GLU A 86 -0.89 11.65 -14.19
C GLU A 86 -0.17 10.92 -13.04
N GLY A 87 -0.13 9.58 -13.04
CA GLY A 87 0.54 8.79 -12.01
C GLY A 87 -0.21 8.67 -10.68
N ASP A 88 -1.53 8.93 -10.66
CA ASP A 88 -2.38 8.62 -9.50
C ASP A 88 -2.96 7.20 -9.62
N LEU A 89 -3.48 6.63 -8.54
CA LEU A 89 -4.21 5.38 -8.57
C LEU A 89 -5.57 5.58 -9.26
N ARG A 90 -5.94 4.66 -10.15
CA ARG A 90 -7.28 4.63 -10.74
C ARG A 90 -8.31 4.25 -9.67
N PRO A 91 -9.54 4.79 -9.74
CA PRO A 91 -10.64 4.35 -8.90
C PRO A 91 -10.91 2.85 -9.03
N GLY A 92 -11.44 2.26 -7.96
CA GLY A 92 -11.82 0.84 -7.92
C GLY A 92 -10.89 0.03 -7.02
N PRO A 93 -10.57 -1.24 -7.36
CA PRO A 93 -9.81 -2.12 -6.47
C PRO A 93 -8.37 -1.67 -6.22
N HIS A 94 -7.87 -0.72 -7.02
CA HIS A 94 -6.52 -0.17 -6.91
C HIS A 94 -6.46 1.04 -5.99
N ASP A 95 -7.60 1.67 -5.68
CA ASP A 95 -7.63 2.86 -4.84
C ASP A 95 -7.42 2.49 -3.36
N VAL A 96 -7.14 3.51 -2.56
CA VAL A 96 -6.98 3.34 -1.12
C VAL A 96 -8.36 3.37 -0.45
N PRO A 97 -8.69 2.35 0.36
CA PRO A 97 -9.97 2.32 1.08
C PRO A 97 -10.17 3.54 2.00
N GLY A 98 -11.41 4.01 2.09
CA GLY A 98 -11.82 4.97 3.11
C GLY A 98 -11.28 6.39 2.94
N GLY A 99 -10.88 6.79 1.72
CA GLY A 99 -10.43 8.16 1.45
C GLY A 99 -9.05 8.51 2.02
N SER A 100 -8.30 7.52 2.51
CA SER A 100 -6.91 7.74 2.94
C SER A 100 -6.04 8.20 1.77
N SER A 101 -5.09 9.06 2.07
CA SER A 101 -4.06 9.50 1.13
C SER A 101 -3.30 8.30 0.53
N PRO A 102 -3.01 8.33 -0.79
CA PRO A 102 -2.31 7.27 -1.50
C PRO A 102 -0.79 7.34 -1.34
N VAL A 103 -0.25 8.31 -0.58
CA VAL A 103 1.20 8.54 -0.41
C VAL A 103 1.94 7.24 -0.11
N TYR A 104 1.40 6.42 0.77
CA TYR A 104 2.05 5.17 1.15
C TYR A 104 2.23 4.19 -0.02
N HIS A 105 1.21 4.10 -0.87
CA HIS A 105 1.16 3.20 -2.02
C HIS A 105 1.99 3.74 -3.18
N LEU A 106 1.75 5.00 -3.54
CA LEU A 106 2.39 5.66 -4.68
C LEU A 106 3.90 5.82 -4.48
N SER A 107 4.38 6.12 -3.27
CA SER A 107 5.82 6.24 -3.02
C SER A 107 6.60 4.97 -3.35
N ALA A 108 6.09 3.79 -3.03
CA ALA A 108 6.79 2.54 -3.39
C ALA A 108 6.82 2.30 -4.90
N LEU A 109 5.74 2.68 -5.60
CA LEU A 109 5.68 2.60 -7.05
C LEU A 109 6.62 3.60 -7.72
N ALA A 110 6.71 4.84 -7.23
CA ALA A 110 7.67 5.85 -7.69
C ALA A 110 9.12 5.37 -7.52
N ILE A 111 9.47 4.86 -6.32
CA ILE A 111 10.78 4.27 -6.04
C ILE A 111 11.09 3.15 -7.03
N CYS A 112 10.15 2.22 -7.25
CA CYS A 112 10.37 1.11 -8.18
C CYS A 112 10.51 1.59 -9.63
N ALA A 113 9.66 2.51 -10.08
CA ALA A 113 9.74 3.11 -11.41
C ALA A 113 11.11 3.75 -11.64
N TRP A 114 11.62 4.49 -10.67
CA TRP A 114 12.95 5.11 -10.73
C TRP A 114 14.07 4.07 -10.82
N LEU A 115 14.06 3.03 -9.97
CA LEU A 115 15.07 1.97 -9.97
C LEU A 115 15.08 1.16 -11.28
N LEU A 116 13.95 1.10 -11.98
CA LEU A 116 13.81 0.45 -13.29
C LEU A 116 14.03 1.41 -14.47
N ALA A 117 14.50 2.64 -14.21
CA ALA A 117 14.72 3.68 -15.22
C ALA A 117 13.46 4.07 -16.02
N ARG A 118 12.27 3.92 -15.42
CA ARG A 118 10.97 4.36 -15.98
C ARG A 118 10.66 5.78 -15.51
N TYR A 119 11.53 6.71 -15.90
CA TYR A 119 11.56 8.06 -15.33
C TYR A 119 10.30 8.88 -15.58
N ASP A 120 9.61 8.67 -16.71
CA ASP A 120 8.35 9.35 -17.00
C ASP A 120 7.27 8.96 -15.97
N THR A 121 7.12 7.66 -15.71
CA THR A 121 6.21 7.13 -14.69
C THR A 121 6.59 7.62 -13.29
N ALA A 122 7.87 7.56 -12.93
CA ALA A 122 8.34 8.05 -11.63
C ALA A 122 8.02 9.55 -11.45
N THR A 123 8.27 10.36 -12.48
CA THR A 123 8.01 11.80 -12.46
C THR A 123 6.52 12.12 -12.36
N ALA A 124 5.66 11.38 -13.07
CA ALA A 124 4.21 11.53 -12.97
C ALA A 124 3.71 11.24 -11.55
N ILE A 125 4.13 10.10 -10.98
CA ILE A 125 3.76 9.72 -9.61
C ILE A 125 4.27 10.74 -8.59
N ASP A 126 5.53 11.18 -8.68
CA ASP A 126 6.10 12.19 -7.77
C ASP A 126 5.35 13.53 -7.86
N THR A 127 4.95 13.94 -9.07
CA THR A 127 4.12 15.14 -9.26
C THR A 127 2.77 15.01 -8.54
N THR A 128 2.16 13.83 -8.56
CA THR A 128 0.95 13.53 -7.80
C THR A 128 1.21 13.51 -6.29
N LEU A 129 2.28 12.87 -5.83
CA LEU A 129 2.68 12.80 -4.42
C LEU A 129 2.86 14.18 -3.78
N ARG A 130 3.44 15.15 -4.51
CA ARG A 130 3.61 16.53 -4.03
C ARG A 130 2.31 17.21 -3.62
N ARG A 131 1.17 16.83 -4.21
CA ARG A 131 -0.14 17.41 -3.86
C ARG A 131 -0.59 17.04 -2.45
N PHE A 132 -0.05 15.94 -1.91
CA PHE A 132 -0.33 15.49 -0.55
C PHE A 132 0.66 16.05 0.48
N GLN A 133 1.65 16.85 0.06
CA GLN A 133 2.53 17.54 0.98
C GLN A 133 1.90 18.88 1.39
N ASN A 134 1.84 19.13 2.69
CA ASN A 134 1.54 20.46 3.21
C ASN A 134 2.72 21.40 2.89
N PRO A 135 2.52 22.46 2.09
CA PRO A 135 3.60 23.35 1.68
C PRO A 135 4.20 24.15 2.85
N ASP A 136 3.43 24.37 3.92
CA ASP A 136 3.85 25.20 5.05
C ASP A 136 4.69 24.42 6.05
N THR A 137 4.27 23.19 6.37
CA THR A 137 4.91 22.37 7.41
C THR A 137 5.90 21.37 6.81
N GLY A 138 5.65 20.89 5.59
CA GLY A 138 6.40 19.85 4.89
C GLY A 138 5.94 18.42 5.17
N GLY A 139 4.89 18.21 5.96
CA GLY A 139 4.34 16.87 6.24
C GLY A 139 3.40 16.39 5.14
N ALA A 140 3.06 15.10 5.18
CA ALA A 140 2.13 14.49 4.24
C ALA A 140 0.77 14.27 4.90
N TYR A 141 -0.31 14.66 4.20
CA TYR A 141 -1.67 14.50 4.69
C TYR A 141 -2.10 13.03 4.79
N ASP A 142 -2.87 12.75 5.85
CA ASP A 142 -3.45 11.45 6.16
C ASP A 142 -4.61 11.12 5.21
N LEU A 143 -5.42 12.12 4.85
CA LEU A 143 -6.57 11.94 3.94
C LEU A 143 -6.29 12.46 2.53
N ARG A 144 -7.01 11.90 1.55
CA ARG A 144 -7.02 12.41 0.19
C ARG A 144 -7.76 13.75 0.12
N ASP A 145 -8.91 13.85 0.78
CA ASP A 145 -9.58 15.12 1.05
C ASP A 145 -9.05 15.72 2.35
N PHE A 146 -7.92 16.41 2.26
CA PHE A 146 -7.31 17.06 3.42
C PHE A 146 -8.10 18.29 3.92
N ALA A 147 -9.18 18.72 3.24
CA ALA A 147 -10.08 19.73 3.78
C ALA A 147 -10.99 19.15 4.88
N GLU A 148 -11.27 17.84 4.84
CA GLU A 148 -12.03 17.13 5.89
C GLU A 148 -11.24 17.07 7.20
N ASP A 149 -9.97 16.63 7.12
CA ASP A 149 -9.03 16.68 8.24
C ASP A 149 -7.61 16.93 7.71
N PRO A 150 -7.00 18.10 7.96
CA PRO A 150 -5.65 18.45 7.51
C PRO A 150 -4.57 17.81 8.40
N LEU A 151 -4.81 16.58 8.83
CA LEU A 151 -3.92 15.81 9.66
C LEU A 151 -2.76 15.29 8.84
N GLU A 152 -1.56 15.45 9.36
CA GLU A 152 -0.32 14.95 8.80
C GLU A 152 0.23 13.88 9.73
N ASP A 153 0.74 12.77 9.20
CA ASP A 153 1.26 11.68 10.02
C ASP A 153 2.71 11.28 9.69
N ASN A 154 3.42 10.75 10.68
CA ASN A 154 4.80 10.31 10.59
C ASN A 154 5.02 9.27 9.48
N LEU A 155 4.12 8.30 9.31
CA LEU A 155 4.30 7.18 8.39
C LEU A 155 4.24 7.67 6.94
N LYS A 156 3.21 8.42 6.56
CA LYS A 156 3.09 8.98 5.21
C LYS A 156 4.16 10.01 4.95
N THR A 157 4.45 10.87 5.93
CA THR A 157 5.51 11.89 5.79
C THR A 157 6.87 11.25 5.53
N ALA A 158 7.24 10.21 6.30
CA ALA A 158 8.48 9.48 6.07
C ALA A 158 8.49 8.77 4.71
N GLN A 159 7.39 8.13 4.31
CA GLN A 159 7.31 7.43 3.03
C GLN A 159 7.41 8.38 1.82
N LEU A 160 6.83 9.58 1.92
CA LEU A 160 7.02 10.65 0.94
C LEU A 160 8.50 11.05 0.86
N GLY A 161 9.14 11.25 2.02
CA GLY A 161 10.56 11.59 2.08
C GLY A 161 11.47 10.53 1.47
N PHE A 162 11.20 9.25 1.71
CA PHE A 162 11.94 8.14 1.10
C PHE A 162 11.84 8.15 -0.42
N SER A 163 10.63 8.35 -0.97
CA SER A 163 10.46 8.48 -2.43
C SER A 163 11.27 9.66 -2.96
N ALA A 164 11.09 10.83 -2.37
CA ALA A 164 11.76 12.06 -2.77
C ALA A 164 13.30 11.96 -2.72
N LEU A 165 13.86 11.25 -1.74
CA LEU A 165 15.30 11.00 -1.68
C LEU A 165 15.79 10.10 -2.82
N VAL A 166 15.05 9.02 -3.12
CA VAL A 166 15.40 8.08 -4.21
C VAL A 166 15.30 8.76 -5.57
N THR A 167 14.25 9.55 -5.80
CA THR A 167 13.97 10.20 -7.09
C THR A 167 14.67 11.55 -7.25
N GLY A 168 15.41 12.01 -6.25
CA GLY A 168 16.20 13.24 -6.31
C GLY A 168 15.41 14.53 -6.08
N ASP A 169 14.17 14.45 -5.61
CA ASP A 169 13.34 15.59 -5.24
C ASP A 169 13.77 16.22 -3.91
N ARG A 170 14.82 17.03 -3.98
CA ARG A 170 15.39 17.72 -2.81
C ARG A 170 14.42 18.66 -2.10
N HIS A 171 13.47 19.26 -2.82
CA HIS A 171 12.53 20.21 -2.21
C HIS A 171 11.58 19.48 -1.28
N THR A 172 10.92 18.42 -1.78
CA THR A 172 10.02 17.57 -1.00
C THR A 172 10.76 16.92 0.16
N ALA A 173 11.95 16.35 -0.08
CA ALA A 173 12.76 15.73 0.97
C ALA A 173 13.17 16.74 2.07
N GLY A 174 13.51 17.97 1.68
CA GLY A 174 13.82 19.04 2.62
C GLY A 174 12.62 19.45 3.49
N GLY A 175 11.42 19.49 2.91
CA GLY A 175 10.16 19.70 3.65
C GLY A 175 9.92 18.61 4.69
N VAL A 176 9.98 17.35 4.25
CA VAL A 176 9.81 16.18 5.12
C VAL A 176 10.82 16.17 6.27
N HIS A 177 12.10 16.46 6.00
CA HIS A 177 13.12 16.54 7.04
C HIS A 177 12.78 17.60 8.10
N ARG A 178 12.36 18.81 7.70
CA ARG A 178 11.95 19.86 8.63
C ARG A 178 10.77 19.42 9.48
N TRP A 179 9.76 18.80 8.85
CA TRP A 179 8.59 18.30 9.55
C TRP A 179 8.96 17.22 10.58
N LEU A 180 9.71 16.19 10.19
CA LEU A 180 10.12 15.08 11.08
C LEU A 180 10.98 15.58 12.25
N LYS A 181 11.94 16.47 11.97
CA LYS A 181 12.80 17.08 13.00
C LYS A 181 11.97 17.87 14.02
N ARG A 182 11.01 18.67 13.55
CA ARG A 182 10.09 19.41 14.42
C ARG A 182 9.21 18.46 15.23
N ASN A 183 8.63 17.45 14.57
CA ASN A 183 7.77 16.49 15.21
C ASN A 183 8.47 15.78 16.36
N LEU A 184 9.74 15.38 16.18
CA LEU A 184 10.54 14.75 17.23
C LEU A 184 10.91 15.72 18.37
N ALA A 185 11.30 16.95 18.04
CA ALA A 185 11.78 17.93 19.02
C ALA A 185 10.69 18.40 20.00
N GLU A 186 9.43 18.35 19.58
CA GLU A 186 8.28 18.85 20.35
C GLU A 186 7.52 17.75 21.10
N GLN A 187 8.07 16.53 21.18
CA GLN A 187 7.42 15.43 21.87
C GLN A 187 7.42 15.66 23.40
N PRO A 188 6.26 15.72 24.05
CA PRO A 188 6.18 16.01 25.49
C PRO A 188 6.52 14.81 26.39
N GLU A 189 6.47 13.58 25.85
CA GLU A 189 6.50 12.35 26.64
C GLU A 189 7.64 11.39 26.27
N LEU A 190 8.67 11.84 25.56
CA LEU A 190 9.84 10.99 25.32
C LEU A 190 10.62 10.72 26.62
N PRO A 191 11.20 9.50 26.78
CA PRO A 191 11.25 8.40 25.82
C PRO A 191 10.08 7.40 25.96
N LYS A 192 9.01 7.74 26.68
CA LYS A 192 7.90 6.82 26.97
C LYS A 192 6.91 6.72 25.83
N ARG A 193 6.58 7.84 25.18
CA ARG A 193 5.62 7.90 24.09
C ARG A 193 6.08 8.79 22.94
N LEU A 194 5.66 8.43 21.73
CA LEU A 194 5.85 9.18 20.51
C LEU A 194 4.49 9.44 19.85
N PHE A 195 4.06 10.70 19.82
CA PHE A 195 2.90 11.16 19.06
C PHE A 195 3.26 11.31 17.58
N THR A 196 2.44 10.72 16.72
CA THR A 196 2.78 10.52 15.30
C THR A 196 2.15 11.55 14.37
N GLY A 197 1.19 12.35 14.84
CA GLY A 197 0.37 13.22 14.01
C GLY A 197 0.47 14.71 14.34
N ARG A 198 0.26 15.57 13.35
CA ARG A 198 0.20 17.03 13.48
C ARG A 198 -0.95 17.62 12.67
N ARG A 199 -1.56 18.70 13.15
CA ARG A 199 -2.44 19.57 12.35
C ARG A 199 -1.78 20.92 12.21
N GLY A 200 -1.21 21.18 11.03
CA GLY A 200 -0.34 22.33 10.81
C GLY A 200 0.85 22.32 11.77
N HIS A 201 1.00 23.40 12.54
CA HIS A 201 2.08 23.52 13.52
C HIS A 201 1.79 22.88 14.87
N THR A 202 0.62 22.26 15.08
CA THR A 202 0.23 21.71 16.38
C THR A 202 0.38 20.19 16.40
N LEU A 203 1.10 19.66 17.39
CA LEU A 203 1.18 18.22 17.66
C LEU A 203 -0.19 17.70 18.13
N VAL A 204 -0.64 16.57 17.59
CA VAL A 204 -1.90 15.95 18.01
C VAL A 204 -1.62 15.02 19.19
N THR A 205 -1.94 15.49 20.39
CA THR A 205 -1.78 14.73 21.65
C THR A 205 -3.11 14.28 22.25
N ASP A 206 -4.22 14.86 21.78
CA ASP A 206 -5.58 14.49 22.18
C ASP A 206 -6.27 13.77 21.01
N PHE A 207 -6.75 12.56 21.27
CA PHE A 207 -7.40 11.72 20.28
C PHE A 207 -8.29 10.67 20.96
N PRO A 208 -9.36 10.23 20.29
CA PRO A 208 -10.22 9.16 20.80
C PRO A 208 -9.44 7.84 21.00
N PRO A 209 -9.73 7.08 22.08
CA PRO A 209 -9.02 5.82 22.39
C PRO A 209 -9.00 4.81 21.23
N GLU A 210 -10.05 4.76 20.43
CA GLU A 210 -10.18 3.88 19.26
C GLU A 210 -9.16 4.18 18.15
N THR A 211 -8.61 5.40 18.12
CA THR A 211 -7.57 5.80 17.15
C THR A 211 -6.17 5.83 17.74
N ALA A 212 -6.01 5.53 19.05
CA ALA A 212 -4.72 5.65 19.73
C ALA A 212 -3.60 4.88 19.03
N PHE A 213 -3.90 3.69 18.50
CA PHE A 213 -2.94 2.87 17.73
C PHE A 213 -2.32 3.62 16.55
N GLN A 214 -3.05 4.54 15.93
CA GLN A 214 -2.58 5.32 14.79
C GLN A 214 -1.88 6.62 15.21
N ARG A 215 -2.14 7.11 16.43
CA ARG A 215 -1.75 8.46 16.89
C ARG A 215 -0.59 8.47 17.89
N VAL A 216 -0.35 7.36 18.59
CA VAL A 216 0.74 7.27 19.57
C VAL A 216 1.41 5.90 19.57
N VAL A 217 2.74 5.91 19.67
CA VAL A 217 3.55 4.72 19.98
C VAL A 217 3.93 4.77 21.45
N ASP A 218 3.44 3.82 22.24
CA ASP A 218 3.76 3.68 23.66
C ASP A 218 4.86 2.62 23.85
N PHE A 219 6.07 3.08 24.19
CA PHE A 219 7.25 2.22 24.34
C PHE A 219 7.22 1.42 25.65
N GLN A 220 6.31 1.72 26.57
CA GLN A 220 6.13 0.98 27.83
C GLN A 220 5.11 -0.15 27.71
N SER A 221 4.39 -0.24 26.58
CA SER A 221 3.45 -1.32 26.29
C SER A 221 3.86 -2.14 25.06
N PRO A 222 5.09 -2.68 25.00
CA PRO A 222 5.52 -3.53 23.89
C PRO A 222 4.65 -4.79 23.87
N GLY A 223 3.75 -4.90 22.90
CA GLY A 223 2.84 -6.05 22.78
C GLY A 223 1.36 -5.74 23.03
N ARG A 224 0.99 -4.53 23.48
CA ARG A 224 -0.38 -4.04 23.24
C ARG A 224 -0.52 -3.68 21.76
N ARG A 225 -0.53 -4.70 20.90
CA ARG A 225 -1.55 -4.74 19.84
C ARG A 225 -2.85 -4.74 20.61
N THR A 226 -3.37 -3.56 20.92
CA THR A 226 -4.69 -3.41 21.54
C THR A 226 -5.62 -4.19 20.64
N SER A 227 -6.05 -5.36 21.09
CA SER A 227 -7.21 -6.02 20.54
C SER A 227 -8.24 -4.93 20.33
N THR A 228 -8.70 -4.75 19.09
CA THR A 228 -9.94 -4.03 18.82
C THR A 228 -10.89 -4.44 19.95
N PRO A 229 -11.40 -3.50 20.77
CA PRO A 229 -12.29 -3.87 21.86
C PRO A 229 -13.34 -4.78 21.24
N ALA A 230 -13.44 -6.01 21.75
CA ALA A 230 -14.35 -7.00 21.22
C ALA A 230 -15.71 -6.31 21.09
N SER A 231 -16.26 -6.29 19.87
CA SER A 231 -17.57 -5.68 19.65
C SER A 231 -18.51 -6.16 20.74
N PRO A 232 -19.26 -5.26 21.41
CA PRO A 232 -20.21 -5.69 22.42
C PRO A 232 -21.10 -6.78 21.81
N PRO A 233 -21.41 -7.86 22.54
CA PRO A 233 -22.21 -8.95 22.00
C PRO A 233 -23.47 -8.36 21.38
N HIS A 234 -23.67 -8.60 20.08
CA HIS A 234 -24.89 -8.24 19.40
C HIS A 234 -26.05 -8.80 20.22
N SER A 235 -26.79 -7.92 20.88
CA SER A 235 -28.06 -8.29 21.48
C SER A 235 -28.96 -8.65 20.31
N SER A 236 -29.31 -9.93 20.20
CA SER A 236 -30.29 -10.40 19.23
C SER A 236 -31.53 -9.51 19.29
N PRO A 237 -31.99 -8.94 18.17
CA PRO A 237 -33.24 -8.19 18.19
C PRO A 237 -34.38 -9.15 18.49
N ASP A 238 -35.06 -8.89 19.60
CA ASP A 238 -36.34 -9.51 19.92
C ASP A 238 -37.29 -9.38 18.74
N THR A 239 -37.90 -10.52 18.41
CA THR A 239 -38.83 -10.68 17.30
C THR A 239 -40.15 -10.01 17.68
N HIS A 240 -40.28 -8.71 17.41
CA HIS A 240 -41.57 -8.03 17.51
C HIS A 240 -42.26 -7.94 16.14
N SER A 241 -43.41 -8.61 16.10
CA SER A 241 -44.43 -8.65 15.06
C SER A 241 -44.70 -7.27 14.43
N ARG A 242 -44.51 -7.19 13.11
CA ARG A 242 -44.97 -6.06 12.28
C ARG A 242 -46.45 -6.22 11.95
N THR A 243 -47.29 -5.39 12.55
CA THR A 243 -48.64 -5.10 12.05
C THR A 243 -48.54 -4.02 10.97
N ALA A 244 -48.97 -4.34 9.75
CA ALA A 244 -48.96 -3.43 8.62
C ALA A 244 -50.07 -2.38 8.75
N THR A 245 -49.70 -1.10 8.73
CA THR A 245 -50.64 0.00 8.46
C THR A 245 -50.04 0.92 7.40
N ARG A 246 -50.69 0.94 6.23
CA ARG A 246 -50.45 1.87 5.11
C ARG A 246 -50.95 3.26 5.52
N PRO A 247 -50.32 4.36 5.05
CA PRO A 247 -51.09 5.19 4.12
C PRO A 247 -50.29 5.92 3.02
N ARG A 248 -51.02 6.10 1.92
CA ARG A 248 -51.13 7.24 0.99
C ARG A 248 -49.88 7.95 0.46
N SER A 249 -49.79 7.83 -0.86
CA SER A 249 -49.29 8.78 -1.86
C SER A 249 -49.55 10.26 -1.55
N ASN A 250 -48.56 11.10 -1.83
CA ASN A 250 -48.81 12.40 -2.46
C ASN A 250 -47.63 12.80 -3.36
N SER A 251 -47.99 13.06 -4.61
CA SER A 251 -47.19 13.70 -5.65
C SER A 251 -47.02 15.19 -5.36
N ALA A 252 -45.83 15.73 -5.61
CA ALA A 252 -45.68 17.08 -6.15
C ALA A 252 -44.28 17.20 -6.79
N ALA A 253 -44.29 17.36 -8.11
CA ALA A 253 -43.14 17.73 -8.91
C ALA A 253 -42.86 19.22 -8.73
N THR A 254 -41.59 19.61 -8.69
CA THR A 254 -41.19 20.99 -8.98
C THR A 254 -39.87 20.95 -9.74
N THR A 255 -40.01 21.00 -11.07
CA THR A 255 -38.95 21.32 -12.03
C THR A 255 -38.65 22.82 -11.98
N SER A 256 -37.38 23.18 -11.88
CA SER A 256 -36.87 24.50 -12.29
C SER A 256 -35.62 24.33 -13.16
N PRO A 257 -35.40 25.23 -14.15
CA PRO A 257 -34.66 24.91 -15.36
C PRO A 257 -33.17 25.28 -15.31
N LEU A 258 -32.41 24.50 -16.07
CA LEU A 258 -31.02 24.70 -16.48
C LEU A 258 -30.85 25.99 -17.29
N GLY A 259 -29.89 26.82 -16.90
CA GLY A 259 -29.31 27.88 -17.74
C GLY A 259 -28.09 27.34 -18.52
N PRO A 260 -27.84 27.81 -19.76
CA PRO A 260 -26.77 27.28 -20.60
C PRO A 260 -25.41 27.93 -20.29
N ALA A 261 -24.42 27.12 -19.92
CA ALA A 261 -23.01 27.52 -19.89
C ALA A 261 -22.32 27.10 -21.21
N ALA A 262 -21.68 28.07 -21.86
CA ALA A 262 -21.03 27.95 -23.14
C ALA A 262 -19.79 27.02 -23.11
N PRO A 263 -19.49 26.28 -24.20
CA PRO A 263 -18.29 25.47 -24.28
C PRO A 263 -17.08 26.31 -24.71
N ARG A 264 -16.02 26.32 -23.90
CA ARG A 264 -14.67 26.70 -24.34
C ARG A 264 -13.92 25.46 -24.79
N SER A 265 -13.93 25.23 -26.10
CA SER A 265 -13.08 24.26 -26.78
C SER A 265 -11.67 24.83 -26.95
N SER A 266 -10.67 24.29 -26.24
CA SER A 266 -9.25 24.47 -26.58
C SER A 266 -8.73 23.19 -27.22
N THR A 267 -8.70 23.18 -28.54
CA THR A 267 -8.11 22.11 -29.36
C THR A 267 -6.59 22.24 -29.32
N ALA A 268 -5.91 21.43 -28.52
CA ALA A 268 -4.45 21.31 -28.58
C ALA A 268 -4.06 20.33 -29.69
N THR A 269 -3.78 20.87 -30.88
CA THR A 269 -3.22 20.12 -32.00
C THR A 269 -1.78 19.72 -31.69
N ARG A 270 -1.54 18.47 -31.24
CA ARG A 270 -0.19 17.90 -31.22
C ARG A 270 0.25 17.59 -32.66
N ARG A 271 1.19 18.38 -33.16
CA ARG A 271 1.98 18.10 -34.37
C ARG A 271 2.72 16.77 -34.19
N ARG A 272 2.40 15.79 -35.03
CA ARG A 272 3.27 14.63 -35.28
C ARG A 272 4.53 15.10 -35.99
N CYS A 273 5.69 14.98 -35.35
CA CYS A 273 6.96 14.93 -36.06
C CYS A 273 7.05 13.58 -36.76
N ARG A 274 6.89 13.58 -38.09
CA ARG A 274 7.39 12.50 -38.96
C ARG A 274 8.88 12.78 -39.19
N SER A 275 9.76 11.94 -38.67
CA SER A 275 11.11 11.79 -39.20
C SER A 275 11.16 10.52 -40.04
N ALA A 276 11.65 10.69 -41.27
CA ALA A 276 11.82 9.67 -42.27
C ALA A 276 13.04 8.79 -41.97
N SER A 277 12.96 7.58 -42.51
CA SER A 277 13.91 6.48 -42.47
C SER A 277 15.30 6.81 -43.03
N SER A 278 16.33 6.16 -42.47
CA SER A 278 17.51 5.75 -43.22
C SER A 278 17.95 4.35 -42.77
N ALA A 279 18.44 3.59 -43.74
CA ALA A 279 18.58 2.15 -43.78
C ALA A 279 19.68 1.53 -42.91
N GLY A 280 19.51 0.24 -42.59
CA GLY A 280 20.55 -0.78 -42.81
C GLY A 280 21.23 -1.39 -41.58
N ALA A 281 20.69 -2.49 -41.04
CA ALA A 281 21.48 -3.53 -40.35
C ALA A 281 20.75 -4.90 -40.38
N PRO A 282 21.45 -6.04 -40.53
CA PRO A 282 20.87 -7.38 -40.74
C PRO A 282 20.46 -8.11 -39.45
N PRO A 283 19.67 -9.20 -39.53
CA PRO A 283 18.97 -9.79 -38.38
C PRO A 283 19.84 -10.76 -37.57
N CYS A 284 19.82 -10.61 -36.24
CA CYS A 284 20.18 -11.68 -35.30
C CYS A 284 18.91 -12.43 -34.89
N SER A 285 18.81 -13.70 -35.27
CA SER A 285 17.80 -14.63 -34.76
C SER A 285 18.06 -14.96 -33.28
N PRO A 286 17.03 -15.12 -32.43
CA PRO A 286 17.20 -15.66 -31.09
C PRO A 286 17.09 -17.20 -31.10
N PRO A 287 17.77 -17.92 -30.20
CA PRO A 287 17.45 -19.32 -29.96
C PRO A 287 16.22 -19.43 -29.06
N THR A 288 15.23 -20.16 -29.56
CA THR A 288 14.11 -20.72 -28.81
C THR A 288 14.66 -21.72 -27.77
N ARG A 289 14.37 -21.51 -26.49
CA ARG A 289 14.43 -22.56 -25.48
C ARG A 289 13.04 -22.75 -24.88
N THR A 290 12.39 -23.80 -25.35
CA THR A 290 11.25 -24.44 -24.71
C THR A 290 11.75 -25.09 -23.43
N VAL A 291 11.20 -24.70 -22.27
CA VAL A 291 11.31 -25.48 -21.04
C VAL A 291 9.90 -25.96 -20.71
N ASP A 292 9.71 -27.26 -20.92
CA ASP A 292 8.61 -28.05 -20.42
C ASP A 292 8.78 -28.17 -18.89
N ILE A 293 7.79 -27.67 -18.14
CA ILE A 293 7.62 -28.00 -16.72
C ILE A 293 6.20 -28.54 -16.55
N SER A 294 5.97 -29.72 -17.09
CA SER A 294 4.98 -30.63 -16.55
C SER A 294 5.54 -31.23 -15.25
N HIS A 295 4.93 -30.89 -14.10
CA HIS A 295 4.53 -31.79 -13.02
C HIS A 295 4.02 -30.99 -11.81
N GLY A 296 2.87 -31.42 -11.31
CA GLY A 296 1.95 -30.59 -10.55
C GLY A 296 2.20 -30.55 -9.05
N TRP A 297 1.71 -29.46 -8.46
CA TRP A 297 1.54 -29.30 -7.02
C TRP A 297 0.12 -28.80 -6.74
N ARG A 298 -0.72 -29.71 -6.23
CA ARG A 298 -1.93 -29.39 -5.44
C ARG A 298 -1.43 -29.05 -4.04
N GLY A 299 -1.89 -28.06 -3.29
CA GLY A 299 -3.01 -27.14 -3.39
C GLY A 299 -3.31 -26.73 -1.94
N TRP A 300 -3.19 -25.45 -1.60
CA TRP A 300 -3.67 -24.90 -0.33
C TRP A 300 -4.38 -23.59 -0.65
N ALA A 301 -5.70 -23.68 -0.76
CA ALA A 301 -6.61 -22.55 -0.85
C ALA A 301 -7.13 -22.22 0.56
N SER A 302 -7.09 -20.95 0.89
CA SER A 302 -7.68 -20.37 2.08
C SER A 302 -9.21 -20.37 1.95
N GLY A 303 -9.89 -21.05 2.87
CA GLY A 303 -11.33 -21.00 3.09
C GLY A 303 -11.64 -21.20 4.58
N PRO A 304 -12.78 -20.70 5.08
CA PRO A 304 -13.00 -20.47 6.50
C PRO A 304 -13.13 -21.78 7.29
N TYR A 305 -12.51 -21.81 8.46
CA TYR A 305 -12.49 -22.95 9.37
C TYR A 305 -13.84 -23.02 10.12
N ASP A 306 -14.72 -23.94 9.72
CA ASP A 306 -15.86 -24.37 10.55
C ASP A 306 -15.44 -25.63 11.33
N GLY A 307 -15.50 -25.51 12.65
CA GLY A 307 -15.05 -26.51 13.60
C GLY A 307 -16.08 -27.61 13.80
N SER A 308 -16.04 -28.64 12.96
CA SER A 308 -16.69 -29.91 13.26
C SER A 308 -15.73 -31.07 12.98
N VAL A 309 -15.31 -31.75 14.05
CA VAL A 309 -14.43 -32.92 14.04
C VAL A 309 -15.22 -34.17 13.63
N PRO A 310 -14.78 -34.93 12.62
CA PRO A 310 -15.23 -36.30 12.45
C PRO A 310 -14.19 -37.26 13.05
N THR A 311 -14.60 -38.02 14.07
CA THR A 311 -13.92 -39.23 14.51
C THR A 311 -14.03 -40.30 13.43
N GLY A 312 -12.91 -40.76 12.87
CA GLY A 312 -12.89 -41.81 11.85
C GLY A 312 -11.61 -42.64 11.91
N HIS A 313 -11.72 -43.83 12.48
CA HIS A 313 -10.71 -44.90 12.48
C HIS A 313 -10.32 -45.34 11.06
N GLY A 314 -9.04 -45.61 10.82
CA GLY A 314 -8.57 -46.21 9.56
C GLY A 314 -7.19 -46.85 9.68
N ARG A 315 -7.14 -48.16 9.46
CA ARG A 315 -6.02 -49.10 9.64
C ARG A 315 -4.83 -48.85 8.72
N ARG A 316 -3.62 -49.21 9.19
CA ARG A 316 -2.43 -49.48 8.34
C ARG A 316 -2.56 -50.86 7.68
N PRO A 317 -2.15 -51.05 6.42
CA PRO A 317 -1.74 -52.34 5.91
C PRO A 317 -0.23 -52.55 6.13
N ARG A 318 0.11 -53.77 6.51
CA ARG A 318 1.45 -54.36 6.34
C ARG A 318 1.51 -55.01 4.96
N SER A 319 2.58 -54.73 4.23
CA SER A 319 3.37 -55.66 3.41
C SER A 319 4.52 -54.86 2.82
#